data_AF-A0A160PEG3-F1
#
_entry.id   AF-A0A160PEG3-F1
#
_cell.length_a   1.000
_cell.length_b   1.000
_cell.length_c   1.000
_cell.angle_alpha   90.00
_cell.angle_beta   90.00
_cell.angle_gamma   90.00
#
_symmetry.space_group_name_H-M   'P 1'
#
loop_
_entity.id
_entity.type
_entity.pdbx_description
1 polymer ?
#
loop_
_entity_poly.entity_id
_entity_poly.type
_entity_poly.pdbx_seq_one_letter_code
_entity_poly.pdbx_strand_id
1 'polypeptide(L)'
;MLDAVRNADLTVCFPFEAGPFGDVTPARVLETARFVVPVPSIVFPAFHPDIVYISHKTGLFGSPMGDYHSALVVYGFARGFSVDEIVSLFRAEVFSRVGYLEGWFANRDALLAMSHAHGCNLDRLFAGWMRRGCFMHTINHPKLFVLADLARDALHRAGIPARTAACEDYLPDPLGGCVWPVYPEIAARLGVAGSTTFKLPLGGLNFLVDAGRCIELRAMVEGSLAIYAHTPKIPGHCDRVQNWLADPDIRDTLVPVAG
;
A
#
# COMPACT_ATOMS: atom_id res chain seq x y z
N MET A 1 -21.09 -15.92 10.04
CA MET A 1 -20.95 -14.92 8.96
C MET A 1 -21.94 -15.17 7.81
N LEU A 2 -22.11 -16.40 7.32
CA LEU A 2 -23.11 -16.70 6.28
C LEU A 2 -24.56 -16.35 6.68
N ASP A 3 -24.93 -16.48 7.96
CA ASP A 3 -26.26 -16.05 8.41
C ASP A 3 -26.48 -14.54 8.27
N ALA A 4 -25.43 -13.74 8.50
CA ALA A 4 -25.49 -12.30 8.28
C ALA A 4 -25.68 -11.99 6.78
N VAL A 5 -24.97 -12.71 5.90
CA VAL A 5 -25.12 -12.61 4.44
C VAL A 5 -26.54 -12.98 4.00
N ARG A 6 -27.12 -14.05 4.57
CA ARG A 6 -28.49 -14.51 4.27
C ARG A 6 -29.55 -13.48 4.65
N ASN A 7 -29.34 -12.80 5.78
CA ASN A 7 -30.29 -11.86 6.35
C ASN A 7 -30.10 -10.43 5.84
N ALA A 8 -29.00 -10.12 5.15
CA ALA A 8 -28.75 -8.80 4.58
C ALA A 8 -29.56 -8.57 3.30
N ASP A 9 -30.09 -7.35 3.14
CA ASP A 9 -30.76 -6.92 1.90
C ASP A 9 -29.75 -6.57 0.79
N LEU A 10 -28.57 -6.08 1.18
CA LEU A 10 -27.44 -5.79 0.31
C LEU A 10 -26.15 -6.31 0.93
N THR A 11 -25.41 -7.10 0.17
CA THR A 11 -24.04 -7.50 0.50
C THR A 11 -23.07 -6.79 -0.43
N VAL A 12 -22.20 -5.95 0.12
CA VAL A 12 -21.06 -5.37 -0.61
C VAL A 12 -19.82 -6.20 -0.30
N CYS A 13 -19.07 -6.63 -1.32
CA CYS A 13 -17.98 -7.57 -1.13
C CYS A 13 -16.76 -7.22 -1.99
N PHE A 14 -15.59 -7.13 -1.36
CA PHE A 14 -14.29 -7.10 -2.05
C PHE A 14 -13.91 -8.51 -2.51
N PRO A 15 -13.10 -8.69 -3.56
CA PRO A 15 -12.56 -9.99 -3.90
C PRO A 15 -11.71 -10.53 -2.76
N PHE A 16 -11.92 -11.81 -2.45
CA PHE A 16 -11.15 -12.55 -1.46
C PHE A 16 -11.08 -14.02 -1.88
N GLU A 17 -10.01 -14.70 -1.51
CA GLU A 17 -9.90 -16.15 -1.63
C GLU A 17 -10.42 -16.84 -0.37
N ALA A 18 -10.38 -18.18 -0.33
CA ALA A 18 -10.62 -18.92 0.91
C ALA A 18 -9.60 -18.47 1.97
N GLY A 19 -10.05 -17.66 2.92
CA GLY A 19 -9.23 -17.05 3.96
C GLY A 19 -9.56 -17.60 5.35
N PRO A 20 -9.22 -16.87 6.43
CA PRO A 20 -9.55 -17.27 7.81
C PRO A 20 -11.06 -17.26 8.13
N PHE A 21 -11.91 -17.03 7.12
CA PHE A 21 -13.36 -16.89 7.24
C PHE A 21 -14.12 -18.24 7.23
N GLY A 22 -13.41 -19.36 7.38
CA GLY A 22 -14.00 -20.70 7.39
C GLY A 22 -14.72 -21.02 6.08
N ASP A 23 -15.97 -21.47 6.19
CA ASP A 23 -16.79 -21.88 5.03
C ASP A 23 -17.32 -20.70 4.19
N VAL A 24 -16.98 -19.45 4.54
CA VAL A 24 -17.39 -18.30 3.73
C VAL A 24 -16.44 -18.16 2.56
N THR A 25 -16.93 -18.50 1.38
CA THR A 25 -16.24 -18.31 0.11
C THR A 25 -17.03 -17.36 -0.79
N PRO A 26 -16.43 -16.76 -1.83
CA PRO A 26 -17.17 -15.96 -2.80
C PRO A 26 -18.37 -16.69 -3.40
N ALA A 27 -18.21 -17.98 -3.73
CA ALA A 27 -19.30 -18.82 -4.24
C ALA A 27 -20.44 -18.94 -3.22
N ARG A 28 -20.11 -19.20 -1.95
CA ARG A 28 -21.11 -19.33 -0.88
C ARG A 28 -21.83 -18.01 -0.59
N VAL A 29 -21.14 -16.88 -0.71
CA VAL A 29 -21.76 -15.55 -0.61
C VAL A 29 -22.76 -15.35 -1.77
N LEU A 30 -22.36 -15.64 -3.01
CA LEU A 30 -23.24 -15.52 -4.18
C LEU A 30 -24.46 -16.45 -4.11
N GLU A 31 -24.31 -17.66 -3.58
CA GLU A 31 -25.42 -18.61 -3.36
C GLU A 31 -26.38 -18.18 -2.25
N THR A 32 -25.88 -17.45 -1.23
CA THR A 32 -26.62 -17.19 0.01
C THR A 32 -27.25 -15.80 0.04
N ALA A 33 -26.57 -14.81 -0.54
CA ALA A 33 -26.98 -13.41 -0.50
C ALA A 33 -28.20 -13.18 -1.40
N ARG A 34 -29.09 -12.28 -0.96
CA ARG A 34 -30.22 -11.82 -1.77
C ARG A 34 -29.75 -10.98 -2.95
N PHE A 35 -28.79 -10.11 -2.69
CA PHE A 35 -28.24 -9.19 -3.67
C PHE A 35 -26.78 -8.86 -3.30
N VAL A 36 -25.88 -9.00 -4.27
CA VAL A 36 -24.45 -8.80 -4.08
C VAL A 36 -23.95 -7.73 -5.03
N VAL A 37 -23.21 -6.77 -4.49
CA VAL A 37 -22.45 -5.80 -5.26
C VAL A 37 -20.96 -6.02 -5.04
N PRO A 38 -20.26 -6.65 -5.99
CA PRO A 38 -18.81 -6.77 -5.92
C PRO A 38 -18.14 -5.41 -6.12
N VAL A 39 -17.13 -5.12 -5.32
CA VAL A 39 -16.28 -3.91 -5.42
C VAL A 39 -14.83 -4.33 -5.62
N PRO A 40 -14.04 -3.66 -6.47
CA PRO A 40 -12.66 -4.05 -6.71
C PRO A 40 -11.78 -3.78 -5.49
N SER A 41 -10.77 -4.64 -5.29
CA SER A 41 -9.66 -4.30 -4.39
C SER A 41 -8.82 -3.18 -5.01
N ILE A 42 -8.48 -2.18 -4.20
CA ILE A 42 -7.63 -1.07 -4.63
C ILE A 42 -6.20 -1.36 -4.22
N VAL A 43 -5.39 -1.77 -5.19
CA VAL A 43 -3.95 -1.96 -5.04
C VAL A 43 -3.26 -1.12 -6.11
N PHE A 44 -2.40 -0.19 -5.68
CA PHE A 44 -1.75 0.77 -6.56
C PHE A 44 -0.35 1.14 -6.03
N PRO A 45 0.67 0.29 -6.27
CA PRO A 45 2.02 0.49 -5.75
C PRO A 45 2.83 1.56 -6.49
N ALA A 46 2.33 2.14 -7.59
CA ALA A 46 3.11 3.11 -8.37
C ALA A 46 3.53 4.38 -7.60
N PHE A 47 2.80 4.74 -6.54
CA PHE A 47 3.22 5.82 -5.63
C PHE A 47 4.28 5.40 -4.62
N HIS A 48 4.32 4.11 -4.28
CA HIS A 48 5.14 3.56 -3.19
C HIS A 48 5.85 2.27 -3.65
N PRO A 49 6.59 2.29 -4.77
CA PRO A 49 7.17 1.09 -5.36
C PRO A 49 8.21 0.43 -4.44
N ASP A 50 8.72 1.16 -3.46
CA ASP A 50 9.69 0.67 -2.48
C ASP A 50 9.11 -0.25 -1.40
N ILE A 51 7.78 -0.22 -1.23
CA ILE A 51 7.11 -1.10 -0.27
C ILE A 51 7.20 -2.55 -0.73
N VAL A 52 7.64 -3.42 0.18
CA VAL A 52 7.58 -4.88 0.06
C VAL A 52 7.01 -5.52 1.32
N TYR A 53 6.32 -6.63 1.14
CA TYR A 53 6.01 -7.58 2.21
C TYR A 53 7.09 -8.65 2.25
N ILE A 54 7.48 -9.08 3.45
CA ILE A 54 8.47 -10.13 3.63
C ILE A 54 7.88 -11.20 4.55
N SER A 55 7.60 -12.37 3.99
CA SER A 55 6.96 -13.48 4.71
C SER A 55 7.96 -14.51 5.21
N HIS A 56 7.64 -15.13 6.34
CA HIS A 56 8.21 -16.39 6.81
C HIS A 56 7.12 -17.47 6.94
N LYS A 57 7.51 -18.69 7.32
CA LYS A 57 6.61 -19.87 7.38
C LYS A 57 5.31 -19.67 8.17
N THR A 58 5.28 -18.73 9.12
CA THR A 58 4.19 -18.56 10.08
C THR A 58 3.62 -17.15 10.11
N GLY A 59 4.01 -16.27 9.19
CA GLY A 59 3.56 -14.88 9.20
C GLY A 59 4.44 -13.92 8.40
N LEU A 60 4.30 -12.63 8.69
CA LEU A 60 5.09 -11.55 8.10
C LEU A 60 6.14 -11.06 9.11
N PHE A 61 7.29 -10.65 8.60
CA PHE A 61 8.23 -9.89 9.40
C PHE A 61 7.69 -8.48 9.65
N GLY A 62 7.99 -7.94 10.83
CA GLY A 62 7.63 -6.57 11.19
C GLY A 62 8.75 -5.57 10.87
N SER A 63 8.34 -4.31 10.77
CA SER A 63 9.18 -3.12 10.63
C SER A 63 8.57 -1.97 11.43
N PRO A 64 9.18 -0.77 11.48
CA PRO A 64 8.55 0.41 12.07
C PRO A 64 7.20 0.74 11.41
N MET A 65 7.00 0.34 10.15
CA MET A 65 5.80 0.57 9.35
C MET A 65 4.83 -0.62 9.38
N GLY A 66 4.90 -1.47 10.42
CA GLY A 66 4.09 -2.69 10.52
C GLY A 66 4.66 -3.76 9.61
N ASP A 67 3.84 -4.34 8.75
CA ASP A 67 4.30 -5.40 7.83
C ASP A 67 4.97 -4.86 6.55
N TYR A 68 5.00 -3.54 6.36
CA TYR A 68 5.62 -2.91 5.19
C TYR A 68 7.12 -2.69 5.41
N HIS A 69 7.94 -3.13 4.48
CA HIS A 69 9.38 -2.87 4.47
C HIS A 69 9.77 -1.99 3.29
N SER A 70 10.85 -1.23 3.43
CA SER A 70 11.55 -0.61 2.30
C SER A 70 12.52 -1.62 1.71
N ALA A 71 12.40 -1.92 0.41
CA ALA A 71 13.34 -2.82 -0.25
C ALA A 71 14.76 -2.24 -0.27
N LEU A 72 14.91 -0.92 -0.41
CA LEU A 72 16.22 -0.26 -0.33
C LEU A 72 16.87 -0.40 1.06
N VAL A 73 16.09 -0.29 2.14
CA VAL A 73 16.63 -0.48 3.50
C VAL A 73 17.01 -1.94 3.74
N VAL A 74 16.19 -2.89 3.27
CA VAL A 74 16.50 -4.32 3.37
C VAL A 74 17.77 -4.68 2.58
N TYR A 75 17.92 -4.12 1.38
CA TYR A 75 19.14 -4.26 0.58
C TYR A 75 20.36 -3.67 1.30
N GLY A 76 20.24 -2.45 1.83
CA GLY A 76 21.30 -1.79 2.58
C GLY A 76 21.76 -2.60 3.79
N PHE A 77 20.82 -3.14 4.55
CA PHE A 77 21.12 -4.06 5.66
C PHE A 77 21.85 -5.32 5.18
N ALA A 78 21.39 -5.93 4.07
CA ALA A 78 22.03 -7.11 3.50
C ALA A 78 23.48 -6.86 3.04
N ARG A 79 23.78 -5.62 2.63
CA ARG A 79 25.11 -5.16 2.23
C ARG A 79 25.97 -4.68 3.39
N GLY A 80 25.42 -4.57 4.60
CA GLY A 80 26.13 -4.07 5.78
C GLY A 80 26.35 -2.55 5.79
N PHE A 81 25.50 -1.80 5.07
CA PHE A 81 25.59 -0.34 5.03
C PHE A 81 25.12 0.31 6.33
N SER A 82 25.75 1.44 6.67
CA SER A 82 25.34 2.35 7.73
C SER A 82 24.06 3.10 7.38
N VAL A 83 23.47 3.79 8.36
CA VAL A 83 22.26 4.61 8.17
C VAL A 83 22.47 5.67 7.09
N ASP A 84 23.59 6.40 7.13
CA ASP A 84 23.91 7.46 6.17
C ASP A 84 24.01 6.91 4.75
N GLU A 85 24.70 5.77 4.61
CA GLU A 85 24.86 5.08 3.35
C GLU A 85 23.52 4.64 2.76
N ILE A 86 22.61 4.10 3.58
CA ILE A 86 21.27 3.70 3.15
C ILE A 86 20.41 4.90 2.76
N VAL A 87 20.42 5.97 3.58
CA VAL A 87 19.71 7.22 3.26
C VAL A 87 20.15 7.77 1.91
N SER A 88 21.45 7.67 1.59
CA SER A 88 22.00 8.11 0.30
C SER A 88 21.51 7.32 -0.92
N LEU A 89 20.88 6.15 -0.73
CA LEU A 89 20.28 5.37 -1.83
C LEU A 89 18.94 5.95 -2.32
N PHE A 90 18.29 6.83 -1.54
CA PHE A 90 16.99 7.42 -1.91
C PHE A 90 17.17 8.59 -2.87
N ARG A 91 17.49 8.28 -4.13
CA ARG A 91 17.78 9.24 -5.19
C ARG A 91 17.37 8.73 -6.57
N ALA A 92 17.18 9.66 -7.51
CA ALA A 92 16.62 9.39 -8.84
C ALA A 92 17.36 8.30 -9.62
N GLU A 93 18.70 8.28 -9.58
CA GLU A 93 19.51 7.31 -10.31
C GLU A 93 19.25 5.87 -9.82
N VAL A 94 19.22 5.68 -8.49
CA VAL A 94 18.89 4.38 -7.89
C VAL A 94 17.46 4.00 -8.25
N PHE A 95 16.50 4.93 -8.10
CA PHE A 95 15.09 4.68 -8.42
C PHE A 95 14.88 4.29 -9.88
N SER A 96 15.59 4.93 -10.81
CA SER A 96 15.57 4.56 -12.22
C SER A 96 16.10 3.14 -12.41
N ARG A 97 17.25 2.82 -11.81
CA ARG A 97 17.86 1.49 -11.97
C ARG A 97 16.99 0.36 -11.44
N VAL A 98 16.31 0.56 -10.31
CA VAL A 98 15.44 -0.46 -9.72
C VAL A 98 14.01 -0.46 -10.25
N GLY A 99 13.71 0.37 -11.27
CA GLY A 99 12.42 0.43 -11.94
C GLY A 99 11.32 1.19 -11.18
N TYR A 100 11.65 1.95 -10.12
CA TYR A 100 10.67 2.71 -9.34
C TYR A 100 9.99 3.83 -10.15
N LEU A 101 10.58 4.25 -11.26
CA LEU A 101 10.05 5.32 -12.11
C LEU A 101 9.19 4.81 -13.29
N GLU A 102 9.04 3.49 -13.46
CA GLU A 102 8.52 2.87 -14.69
C GLU A 102 7.16 2.17 -14.50
N GLY A 103 6.70 2.00 -13.25
CA GLY A 103 5.52 1.18 -12.94
C GLY A 103 4.14 1.82 -13.22
N TRP A 104 4.07 3.09 -13.62
CA TRP A 104 2.81 3.84 -13.63
C TRP A 104 1.69 3.19 -14.48
N PHE A 105 1.96 2.97 -15.77
CA PHE A 105 0.94 2.49 -16.70
C PHE A 105 0.49 1.07 -16.38
N ALA A 106 1.42 0.17 -16.05
CA ALA A 106 1.10 -1.20 -15.67
C ALA A 106 0.17 -1.25 -14.44
N ASN A 107 0.43 -0.42 -13.41
CA ASN A 107 -0.40 -0.38 -12.21
C ASN A 107 -1.77 0.27 -12.45
N ARG A 108 -1.85 1.30 -13.30
CA ARG A 108 -3.14 1.86 -13.75
C ARG A 108 -3.95 0.81 -14.48
N ASP A 109 -3.36 0.14 -15.46
CA ASP A 109 -4.07 -0.80 -16.32
C ASP A 109 -4.52 -2.02 -15.50
N ALA A 110 -3.71 -2.49 -14.54
CA ALA A 110 -4.09 -3.53 -13.60
C ALA A 110 -5.28 -3.10 -12.70
N LEU A 111 -5.28 -1.88 -12.18
CA LEU A 111 -6.39 -1.36 -11.36
C LEU A 111 -7.69 -1.24 -12.15
N LEU A 112 -7.61 -0.72 -13.39
CA LEU A 112 -8.79 -0.60 -14.26
C LEU A 112 -9.30 -1.98 -14.68
N ALA A 113 -8.42 -2.92 -15.04
CA ALA A 113 -8.81 -4.30 -15.31
C ALA A 113 -9.49 -4.96 -14.11
N MET A 114 -8.96 -4.77 -12.89
CA MET A 114 -9.58 -5.25 -11.65
C MET A 114 -10.98 -4.65 -11.45
N SER A 115 -11.14 -3.35 -11.71
CA SER A 115 -12.44 -2.67 -11.66
C SER A 115 -13.46 -3.28 -12.61
N HIS A 116 -13.09 -3.45 -13.89
CA HIS A 116 -13.97 -4.03 -14.90
C HIS A 116 -14.37 -5.47 -14.57
N ALA A 117 -13.43 -6.28 -14.07
CA ALA A 117 -13.71 -7.65 -13.64
C ALA A 117 -14.76 -7.73 -12.52
N HIS A 118 -14.98 -6.65 -11.77
CA HIS A 118 -15.93 -6.57 -10.66
C HIS A 118 -17.17 -5.72 -11.00
N GLY A 119 -17.38 -5.40 -12.29
CA GLY A 119 -18.52 -4.63 -12.76
C GLY A 119 -18.53 -3.17 -12.28
N CYS A 120 -17.39 -2.67 -11.82
CA CYS A 120 -17.18 -1.26 -11.49
C CYS A 120 -16.58 -0.55 -12.73
N ASN A 121 -16.82 0.75 -12.87
CA ASN A 121 -16.18 1.58 -13.90
C ASN A 121 -15.37 2.68 -13.21
N LEU A 122 -14.10 2.36 -12.91
CA LEU A 122 -13.19 3.31 -12.29
C LEU A 122 -12.58 4.31 -13.28
N ASP A 123 -12.78 4.21 -14.60
CA ASP A 123 -12.12 5.10 -15.58
C ASP A 123 -12.33 6.58 -15.26
N ARG A 124 -13.57 6.95 -14.95
CA ARG A 124 -13.95 8.33 -14.60
C ARG A 124 -13.45 8.73 -13.21
N LEU A 125 -13.55 7.81 -12.26
CA LEU A 125 -13.15 8.04 -10.87
C LEU A 125 -11.64 8.21 -10.74
N PHE A 126 -10.87 7.37 -11.42
CA PHE A 126 -9.41 7.38 -11.44
C PHE A 126 -8.86 8.74 -11.89
N ALA A 127 -9.40 9.30 -12.98
CA ALA A 127 -9.01 10.64 -13.43
C ALA A 127 -9.34 11.72 -12.39
N GLY A 128 -10.45 11.57 -11.67
CA GLY A 128 -10.81 12.43 -10.54
C GLY A 128 -9.83 12.33 -9.38
N TRP A 129 -9.45 11.10 -9.00
CA TRP A 129 -8.48 10.85 -7.95
C TRP A 129 -7.11 11.45 -8.27
N MET A 130 -6.67 11.33 -9.52
CA MET A 130 -5.39 11.89 -9.97
C MET A 130 -5.31 13.40 -9.86
N ARG A 131 -6.42 14.11 -10.11
CA ARG A 131 -6.46 15.58 -9.93
C ARG A 131 -6.29 15.99 -8.46
N ARG A 132 -6.51 15.07 -7.52
CA ARG A 132 -6.31 15.28 -6.08
C ARG A 132 -4.91 14.88 -5.60
N GLY A 133 -4.03 14.41 -6.50
CA GLY A 133 -2.68 13.96 -6.19
C GLY A 133 -2.62 12.48 -5.80
N CYS A 134 -1.72 12.12 -4.88
CA CYS A 134 -1.62 10.74 -4.38
C CYS A 134 -2.91 10.35 -3.66
N PHE A 135 -3.60 9.33 -4.17
CA PHE A 135 -4.88 8.84 -3.64
C PHE A 135 -4.73 7.62 -2.71
N MET A 136 -3.48 7.29 -2.34
CA MET A 136 -3.13 6.15 -1.52
C MET A 136 -2.34 6.60 -0.28
N HIS A 137 -2.47 5.88 0.83
CA HIS A 137 -1.61 5.99 2.02
C HIS A 137 -0.46 4.98 1.98
N THR A 138 -0.71 3.78 1.45
CA THR A 138 0.27 2.70 1.20
C THR A 138 -0.07 2.03 -0.14
N ILE A 139 0.50 0.87 -0.48
CA ILE A 139 0.18 0.19 -1.75
C ILE A 139 -1.28 -0.30 -1.86
N ASN A 140 -1.99 -0.50 -0.75
CA ASN A 140 -3.33 -1.10 -0.69
C ASN A 140 -4.28 -0.36 0.27
N HIS A 141 -3.85 0.76 0.86
CA HIS A 141 -4.68 1.61 1.70
C HIS A 141 -5.06 2.88 0.94
N PRO A 142 -6.17 2.89 0.19
CA PRO A 142 -6.65 4.10 -0.45
C PRO A 142 -7.14 5.15 0.55
N LYS A 143 -7.11 6.42 0.15
CA LYS A 143 -7.63 7.53 0.94
C LYS A 143 -9.16 7.48 1.03
N LEU A 144 -9.72 8.10 2.08
CA LEU A 144 -11.16 8.10 2.35
C LEU A 144 -12.03 8.47 1.14
N PHE A 145 -11.63 9.43 0.31
CA PHE A 145 -12.43 9.81 -0.86
C PHE A 145 -12.52 8.72 -1.93
N VAL A 146 -11.50 7.88 -2.06
CA VAL A 146 -11.52 6.72 -2.96
C VAL A 146 -12.52 5.70 -2.44
N LEU A 147 -12.50 5.43 -1.12
CA LEU A 147 -13.49 4.56 -0.47
C LEU A 147 -14.91 5.11 -0.61
N ALA A 148 -15.08 6.43 -0.47
CA ALA A 148 -16.35 7.10 -0.66
C ALA A 148 -16.87 6.92 -2.09
N ASP A 149 -16.02 7.10 -3.10
CA ASP A 149 -16.40 6.89 -4.50
C ASP A 149 -16.80 5.44 -4.79
N LEU A 150 -16.07 4.46 -4.25
CA LEU A 150 -16.44 3.05 -4.34
C LEU A 150 -17.77 2.74 -3.66
N ALA A 151 -18.01 3.30 -2.47
CA ALA A 151 -19.27 3.13 -1.76
C ALA A 151 -20.44 3.75 -2.55
N ARG A 152 -20.24 4.92 -3.17
CA ARG A 152 -21.26 5.56 -4.02
C ARG A 152 -21.55 4.74 -5.27
N ASP A 153 -20.53 4.19 -5.93
CA ASP A 153 -20.71 3.26 -7.06
C ASP A 153 -21.49 2.02 -6.63
N ALA A 154 -21.14 1.43 -5.50
CA ALA A 154 -21.81 0.24 -4.99
C ALA A 154 -23.30 0.49 -4.68
N LEU A 155 -23.62 1.62 -4.02
CA LEU A 155 -24.99 2.04 -3.76
C LEU A 155 -25.76 2.31 -5.06
N HIS A 156 -25.13 2.98 -6.03
CA HIS A 156 -25.74 3.25 -7.33
C HIS A 156 -26.12 1.96 -8.06
N ARG A 157 -25.21 0.98 -8.08
CA ARG A 157 -25.45 -0.35 -8.68
C ARG A 157 -26.52 -1.16 -7.93
N ALA A 158 -26.73 -0.86 -6.65
CA ALA A 158 -27.83 -1.41 -5.85
C ALA A 158 -29.16 -0.66 -6.00
N GLY A 159 -29.22 0.41 -6.81
CA GLY A 159 -30.41 1.26 -6.92
C GLY A 159 -30.68 2.09 -5.67
N ILE A 160 -29.69 2.26 -4.79
CA ILE A 160 -29.81 3.02 -3.53
C ILE A 160 -29.25 4.43 -3.76
N PRO A 161 -30.04 5.49 -3.47
CA PRO A 161 -29.54 6.86 -3.56
C PRO A 161 -28.40 7.12 -2.57
N ALA A 162 -27.24 7.56 -3.10
CA ALA A 162 -26.13 8.01 -2.28
C ALA A 162 -26.31 9.48 -1.87
N ARG A 163 -25.85 9.83 -0.66
CA ARG A 163 -25.78 11.23 -0.22
C ARG A 163 -24.68 11.97 -0.97
N THR A 164 -24.88 13.27 -1.19
CA THR A 164 -23.93 14.14 -1.90
C THR A 164 -22.82 14.69 -1.00
N ALA A 165 -22.98 14.60 0.32
CA ALA A 165 -21.99 15.08 1.29
C ALA A 165 -20.63 14.39 1.09
N ALA A 166 -19.54 15.16 1.20
CA ALA A 166 -18.20 14.61 1.17
C ALA A 166 -17.94 13.84 2.46
N CYS A 167 -17.48 12.59 2.36
CA CYS A 167 -17.23 11.76 3.54
C CYS A 167 -16.13 12.37 4.43
N GLU A 168 -15.17 13.07 3.84
CA GLU A 168 -14.07 13.70 4.57
C GLU A 168 -14.52 14.77 5.56
N ASP A 169 -15.72 15.36 5.39
CA ASP A 169 -16.26 16.36 6.30
C ASP A 169 -16.85 15.75 7.58
N TYR A 170 -17.11 14.44 7.58
CA TYR A 170 -17.89 13.78 8.64
C TYR A 170 -17.25 12.52 9.20
N LEU A 171 -16.38 11.85 8.43
CA LEU A 171 -15.81 10.56 8.79
C LEU A 171 -14.29 10.65 8.94
N PRO A 172 -13.71 9.99 9.96
CA PRO A 172 -12.28 9.76 9.99
C PRO A 172 -11.88 8.81 8.86
N ASP A 173 -10.66 8.97 8.34
CA ASP A 173 -10.11 8.04 7.35
C ASP A 173 -9.70 6.72 8.04
N PRO A 174 -10.42 5.60 7.81
CA PRO A 174 -10.16 4.35 8.52
C PRO A 174 -8.85 3.68 8.10
N LEU A 175 -8.29 4.04 6.93
CA LEU A 175 -7.06 3.45 6.40
C LEU A 175 -5.84 4.39 6.53
N GLY A 176 -6.03 5.60 7.07
CA GLY A 176 -4.98 6.59 7.33
C GLY A 176 -4.17 6.35 8.61
N GLY A 177 -4.25 5.15 9.19
CA GLY A 177 -3.50 4.77 10.40
C GLY A 177 -2.00 4.55 10.16
N CYS A 178 -1.58 4.39 8.92
CA CYS A 178 -0.19 4.23 8.47
C CYS A 178 -0.05 4.94 7.12
N VAL A 179 0.96 5.80 6.96
CA VAL A 179 1.17 6.58 5.73
C VAL A 179 2.63 6.47 5.30
N TRP A 180 2.83 6.01 4.07
CA TRP A 180 4.11 6.01 3.38
C TRP A 180 4.18 7.21 2.44
N PRO A 181 5.27 8.00 2.44
CA PRO A 181 5.37 9.16 1.57
C PRO A 181 5.65 8.75 0.12
N VAL A 182 5.21 9.57 -0.83
CA VAL A 182 5.72 9.50 -2.19
C VAL A 182 7.07 10.20 -2.22
N TYR A 183 8.15 9.47 -2.52
CA TYR A 183 9.49 10.07 -2.53
C TYR A 183 9.61 11.20 -3.56
N PRO A 184 10.40 12.25 -3.30
CA PRO A 184 10.45 13.45 -4.15
C PRO A 184 10.64 13.18 -5.65
N GLU A 185 11.50 12.24 -6.00
CA GLU A 185 11.84 11.90 -7.38
C GLU A 185 10.70 11.17 -8.09
N ILE A 186 9.98 10.30 -7.37
CA ILE A 186 8.77 9.65 -7.87
C ILE A 186 7.66 10.69 -8.01
N ALA A 187 7.50 11.55 -7.00
CA ALA A 187 6.48 12.60 -6.96
C ALA A 187 6.64 13.59 -8.13
N ALA A 188 7.88 14.02 -8.40
CA ALA A 188 8.22 14.87 -9.54
C ALA A 188 7.83 14.22 -10.88
N ARG A 189 8.07 12.91 -11.03
CA ARG A 189 7.73 12.16 -12.25
C ARG A 189 6.22 11.99 -12.47
N LEU A 190 5.47 11.91 -11.37
CA LEU A 190 4.02 11.67 -11.35
C LEU A 190 3.19 12.95 -11.24
N GLY A 191 3.81 14.11 -10.99
CA GLY A 191 3.10 15.38 -10.80
C GLY A 191 2.28 15.44 -9.52
N VAL A 192 2.76 14.80 -8.44
CA VAL A 192 2.11 14.82 -7.11
C VAL A 192 3.04 15.43 -6.06
N ALA A 193 2.54 15.69 -4.85
CA ALA A 193 3.36 16.17 -3.75
C ALA A 193 4.31 15.08 -3.24
N GLY A 194 5.59 15.41 -3.09
CA GLY A 194 6.63 14.53 -2.55
C GLY A 194 6.93 14.80 -1.08
N SER A 195 7.44 13.78 -0.38
CA SER A 195 7.81 13.86 1.03
C SER A 195 8.78 12.73 1.40
N THR A 196 9.39 12.84 2.58
CA THR A 196 10.15 11.78 3.27
C THR A 196 9.59 11.49 4.67
N THR A 197 8.39 12.01 4.95
CA THR A 197 7.71 11.93 6.24
C THR A 197 6.74 10.74 6.26
N PHE A 198 6.97 9.82 7.18
CA PHE A 198 6.16 8.61 7.38
C PHE A 198 5.25 8.80 8.59
N LYS A 199 4.01 8.31 8.50
CA LYS A 199 3.15 8.14 9.68
C LYS A 199 3.17 6.68 10.11
N LEU A 200 3.64 6.43 11.33
CA LEU A 200 3.74 5.09 11.89
C LEU A 200 2.35 4.48 12.10
N PRO A 201 2.20 3.13 12.04
CA PRO A 201 1.00 2.45 12.46
C PRO A 201 0.63 2.81 13.90
N LEU A 202 -0.67 2.91 14.18
CA LEU A 202 -1.19 3.08 15.54
C LEU A 202 -0.78 1.87 16.39
N GLY A 203 0.05 2.08 17.42
CA GLY A 203 0.65 0.99 18.18
C GLY A 203 0.87 1.23 19.67
N GLY A 204 0.49 2.39 20.23
CA GLY A 204 0.66 2.68 21.65
C GLY A 204 -0.66 2.89 22.40
N LEU A 205 -0.58 2.89 23.73
CA LEU A 205 -1.70 3.16 24.66
C LEU A 205 -2.16 4.63 24.60
N ASN A 206 -1.48 5.49 23.84
CA ASN A 206 -1.69 6.94 23.84
C ASN A 206 -2.06 7.44 22.44
N PHE A 207 -3.28 7.08 22.03
CA PHE A 207 -3.86 7.35 20.72
C PHE A 207 -3.65 8.79 20.20
N LEU A 208 -3.73 9.81 21.07
CA LEU A 208 -3.54 11.21 20.69
C LEU A 208 -2.08 11.55 20.32
N VAL A 209 -1.11 10.93 20.99
CA VAL A 209 0.31 11.13 20.68
C VAL A 209 0.66 10.34 19.41
N ASP A 210 0.19 9.10 19.31
CA ASP A 210 0.49 8.24 18.16
C ASP A 210 -0.22 8.67 16.87
N ALA A 211 -1.39 9.30 16.94
CA ALA A 211 -2.12 9.79 15.77
C ALA A 211 -1.38 10.91 14.99
N GLY A 212 -0.48 11.63 15.66
CA GLY A 212 0.36 12.68 15.06
C GLY A 212 1.84 12.33 14.93
N ARG A 213 2.24 11.09 15.29
CA ARG A 213 3.65 10.69 15.22
C ARG A 213 4.06 10.43 13.78
N CYS A 214 4.81 11.38 13.25
CA CYS A 214 5.52 11.24 12.01
C CYS A 214 7.02 11.08 12.25
N ILE A 215 7.69 10.33 11.39
CA ILE A 215 9.15 10.19 11.38
C ILE A 215 9.69 10.49 10.00
N GLU A 216 10.93 10.99 9.92
CA GLU A 216 11.62 11.19 8.65
C GLU A 216 12.34 9.92 8.20
N LEU A 217 12.75 9.90 6.93
CA LEU A 217 13.46 8.79 6.30
C LEU A 217 14.60 8.23 7.14
N ARG A 218 15.47 9.08 7.71
CA ARG A 218 16.57 8.64 8.57
C ARG A 218 16.09 7.79 9.75
N ALA A 219 15.08 8.26 10.48
CA ALA A 219 14.53 7.53 11.61
C ALA A 219 13.82 6.24 11.19
N MET A 220 13.23 6.21 9.98
CA MET A 220 12.67 4.98 9.39
C MET A 220 13.77 3.95 9.12
N VAL A 221 14.91 4.38 8.55
CA VAL A 221 16.09 3.54 8.33
C VAL A 221 16.65 3.01 9.65
N GLU A 222 16.89 3.88 10.64
CA GLU A 222 17.38 3.51 11.97
C GLU A 222 16.49 2.47 12.66
N GLY A 223 15.18 2.73 12.71
CA GLY A 223 14.22 1.81 13.32
C GLY A 223 14.16 0.47 12.60
N SER A 224 14.27 0.47 11.27
CA SER A 224 14.31 -0.75 10.47
C SER A 224 15.57 -1.56 10.75
N LEU A 225 16.76 -0.93 10.74
CA LEU A 225 18.02 -1.61 11.05
C LEU A 225 18.04 -2.19 12.47
N ALA A 226 17.47 -1.47 13.46
CA ALA A 226 17.34 -1.96 14.82
C ALA A 226 16.53 -3.27 14.89
N ILE A 227 15.43 -3.37 14.13
CA ILE A 227 14.63 -4.60 14.02
C ILE A 227 15.39 -5.69 13.26
N TYR A 228 16.06 -5.34 12.17
CA TYR A 228 16.75 -6.32 11.31
C TYR A 228 17.97 -6.93 11.98
N ALA A 229 18.65 -6.19 12.87
CA ALA A 229 19.74 -6.71 13.70
C ALA A 229 19.30 -7.92 14.55
N HIS A 230 18.01 -7.97 14.95
CA HIS A 230 17.43 -9.08 15.69
C HIS A 230 16.82 -10.16 14.77
N THR A 231 16.75 -9.87 13.46
CA THR A 231 16.14 -10.74 12.45
C THR A 231 17.00 -10.81 11.18
N PRO A 232 18.27 -11.26 11.26
CA PRO A 232 19.24 -11.14 10.17
C PRO A 232 18.89 -11.93 8.90
N LYS A 233 17.92 -12.85 8.99
CA LYS A 233 17.41 -13.63 7.85
C LYS A 233 16.49 -12.86 6.91
N ILE A 234 15.99 -11.67 7.28
CA ILE A 234 15.01 -10.90 6.51
C ILE A 234 15.40 -10.75 5.02
N PRO A 235 16.64 -10.38 4.66
CA PRO A 235 17.02 -10.23 3.25
C PRO A 235 16.87 -11.53 2.45
N GLY A 236 17.14 -12.68 3.06
CA GLY A 236 16.99 -14.00 2.43
C GLY A 236 15.54 -14.40 2.15
N HIS A 237 14.57 -13.68 2.72
CA HIS A 237 13.14 -13.88 2.49
C HIS A 237 12.53 -12.83 1.54
N CYS A 238 13.34 -11.90 1.01
CA CYS A 238 12.88 -10.85 0.12
C CYS A 238 13.38 -11.09 -1.31
N ASP A 239 12.54 -11.72 -2.14
CA ASP A 239 12.90 -12.09 -3.52
C ASP A 239 13.43 -10.91 -4.34
N ARG A 240 12.81 -9.73 -4.19
CA ARG A 240 13.27 -8.51 -4.86
C ARG A 240 14.72 -8.17 -4.51
N VAL A 241 15.05 -8.20 -3.22
CA VAL A 241 16.41 -7.88 -2.74
C VAL A 241 17.38 -9.00 -3.12
N GLN A 242 16.96 -10.26 -3.08
CA GLN A 242 17.79 -11.38 -3.56
C GLN A 242 18.15 -11.20 -5.04
N ASN A 243 17.19 -10.79 -5.88
CA ASN A 243 17.43 -10.50 -7.29
C ASN A 243 18.43 -9.34 -7.47
N TRP A 244 18.31 -8.26 -6.69
CA TRP A 244 19.28 -7.16 -6.73
C TRP A 244 20.68 -7.56 -6.27
N LEU A 245 20.78 -8.43 -5.26
CA LEU A 245 22.07 -8.93 -4.79
C LEU A 245 22.74 -9.89 -5.79
N ALA A 246 21.94 -10.58 -6.61
CA ALA A 246 22.43 -11.48 -7.65
C ALA A 246 22.87 -10.74 -8.93
N ASP A 247 22.32 -9.55 -9.18
CA ASP A 247 22.58 -8.75 -10.38
C ASP A 247 23.79 -7.79 -10.17
N PRO A 248 24.92 -7.98 -10.89
CA PRO A 248 26.08 -7.09 -10.79
C PRO A 248 25.77 -5.63 -11.19
N ASP A 249 24.99 -5.41 -12.25
CA ASP A 249 24.72 -4.07 -12.77
C ASP A 249 23.88 -3.25 -11.77
N ILE A 250 22.94 -3.92 -11.10
CA ILE A 250 22.19 -3.33 -9.99
C ILE A 250 23.13 -3.04 -8.81
N ARG A 251 23.96 -3.99 -8.39
CA ARG A 251 24.87 -3.78 -7.25
C ARG A 251 25.86 -2.63 -7.45
N ASP A 252 26.34 -2.43 -8.68
CA ASP A 252 27.29 -1.39 -9.03
C ASP A 252 26.63 0.00 -9.06
N THR A 253 25.31 0.04 -9.29
CA THR A 253 24.53 1.30 -9.23
C THR A 253 24.04 1.60 -7.81
N LEU A 254 23.63 0.57 -7.06
CA LEU A 254 23.14 0.67 -5.68
C LEU A 254 24.31 0.71 -4.70
N VAL A 255 25.19 1.69 -4.92
CA VAL A 255 26.29 2.05 -4.05
C VAL A 255 25.96 3.35 -3.33
N PRO A 256 26.30 3.46 -2.03
CA PRO A 256 26.18 4.70 -1.31
C PRO A 256 27.06 5.78 -1.92
N VAL A 257 26.61 7.03 -1.85
CA VAL A 257 27.48 8.18 -2.13
C VAL A 257 28.08 8.66 -0.81
N ALA A 258 29.39 8.94 -0.80
CA ALA A 258 30.05 9.52 0.36
C ALA A 258 29.39 10.86 0.69
N GLY A 259 28.97 11.01 1.95
CA GLY A 259 28.43 12.27 2.48
C GLY A 259 29.47 13.36 2.62
#